data_AF-A0A9C6X103-F1
#
_entry.id   AF-A0A9C6X103-F1
#
_cell.length_a   1.000
_cell.length_b   1.000
_cell.length_c   1.000
_cell.angle_alpha   90.00
_cell.angle_beta   90.00
_cell.angle_gamma   90.00
#
_symmetry.space_group_name_H-M   'P 1'
#
loop_
_entity.id
_entity.type
_entity.pdbx_description
1 polymer ?
#
loop_
_entity_poly.entity_id
_entity_poly.type
_entity_poly.pdbx_seq_one_letter_code
_entity_poly.pdbx_strand_id
1 'polypeptide(L)'
;MLSLVRHVSSTSAFSMHNLQKILQSGVAKGAGTGLLPGTTSQNQPRYFWQWVCTVFNKVSRERIEEVGPDRACAEWLLRNGAMVQWVGKSDFVTDYNALPLRGAEKGRYLIKAVDATDSSIMAIGFPHFKGCHHIDKIIMKNCKYIDDEALHMLSVLEASLKTLEISSCFNLTSEGVSSLTALRNLKRLKLEALPEVKNKIEVTGILKSALPNCNITFDESQEVKNL
;
A
#
# COMPACT_ATOMS: atom_id res chain seq x y z
N MET A 1 18.60 -11.30 -15.68
CA MET A 1 17.69 -10.58 -14.76
C MET A 1 16.25 -10.49 -15.31
N LEU A 2 16.03 -10.01 -16.54
CA LEU A 2 14.68 -9.91 -17.14
C LEU A 2 13.94 -11.24 -17.34
N SER A 3 14.65 -12.33 -17.64
CA SER A 3 14.07 -13.69 -17.73
C SER A 3 13.57 -14.22 -16.37
N LEU A 4 14.26 -13.85 -15.28
CA LEU A 4 13.88 -14.22 -13.91
C LEU A 4 12.58 -13.51 -13.48
N VAL A 5 12.43 -12.22 -13.82
CA VAL A 5 11.25 -11.42 -13.43
C VAL A 5 9.98 -11.85 -14.16
N ARG A 6 10.08 -12.24 -15.45
CA ARG A 6 8.94 -12.79 -16.21
C ARG A 6 8.44 -14.13 -15.67
N HIS A 7 9.31 -14.92 -15.04
CA HIS A 7 8.92 -16.17 -14.36
C HIS A 7 8.41 -15.93 -12.93
N VAL A 8 8.96 -14.96 -12.21
CA VAL A 8 8.50 -14.59 -10.86
C VAL A 8 7.09 -14.00 -10.88
N SER A 9 6.71 -13.28 -11.95
CA SER A 9 5.36 -12.72 -12.09
C SER A 9 4.26 -13.75 -12.32
N SER A 10 4.59 -14.99 -12.71
CA SER A 10 3.60 -16.00 -13.09
C SER A 10 3.51 -17.22 -12.19
N THR A 11 4.49 -17.55 -11.33
CA THR A 11 4.46 -18.85 -10.63
C THR A 11 4.99 -18.98 -9.19
N SER A 12 5.52 -17.97 -8.48
CA SER A 12 5.87 -18.21 -7.06
C SER A 12 6.03 -16.98 -6.17
N ALA A 13 5.57 -17.15 -4.92
CA ALA A 13 5.76 -16.51 -3.61
C ALA A 13 6.89 -15.49 -3.34
N PHE A 14 7.42 -14.79 -4.34
CA PHE A 14 8.50 -13.84 -4.13
C PHE A 14 7.93 -12.44 -3.87
N SER A 15 7.63 -12.15 -2.60
CA SER A 15 7.19 -10.82 -2.16
C SER A 15 8.27 -9.77 -2.41
N MET A 16 7.86 -8.54 -2.78
CA MET A 16 8.76 -7.39 -2.90
C MET A 16 9.58 -7.15 -1.63
N HIS A 17 9.01 -7.43 -0.47
CA HIS A 17 9.70 -7.34 0.81
C HIS A 17 10.91 -8.28 0.89
N ASN A 18 10.76 -9.51 0.40
CA ASN A 18 11.85 -10.48 0.34
C ASN A 18 12.91 -10.08 -0.69
N LEU A 19 12.50 -9.51 -1.85
CA LEU A 19 13.43 -8.94 -2.82
C LEU A 19 14.24 -7.78 -2.24
N GLN A 20 13.58 -6.86 -1.53
CA GLN A 20 14.24 -5.73 -0.88
C GLN A 20 15.23 -6.20 0.19
N LYS A 21 14.86 -7.14 1.05
CA LYS A 21 15.75 -7.72 2.07
C LYS A 21 16.95 -8.45 1.46
N ILE A 22 16.72 -9.29 0.46
CA ILE A 22 17.79 -10.03 -0.23
C ILE A 22 18.79 -9.06 -0.87
N LEU A 23 18.30 -8.01 -1.52
CA LEU A 23 19.17 -7.08 -2.24
C LEU A 23 19.90 -6.11 -1.29
N GLN A 24 19.29 -5.67 -0.18
CA GLN A 24 19.99 -4.96 0.89
C GLN A 24 21.10 -5.82 1.54
N SER A 25 20.86 -7.12 1.69
CA SER A 25 21.87 -8.06 2.20
C SER A 25 23.01 -8.34 1.21
N GLY A 26 22.77 -8.18 -0.10
CA GLY A 26 23.77 -8.35 -1.16
C GLY A 26 24.72 -7.16 -1.29
N VAL A 27 24.25 -5.94 -1.03
CA VAL A 27 25.10 -4.72 -1.03
C VAL A 27 26.12 -4.74 0.11
N ALA A 28 25.80 -5.38 1.24
CA ALA A 28 26.71 -5.48 2.40
C ALA A 28 27.90 -6.45 2.20
N LYS A 29 27.92 -7.28 1.15
CA LYS A 29 28.96 -8.30 0.92
C LYS A 29 29.96 -7.96 -0.20
N GLY A 30 29.87 -6.76 -0.79
CA GLY A 30 30.73 -6.33 -1.91
C GLY A 30 31.74 -5.25 -1.52
N ALA A 31 32.57 -5.47 -0.50
CA ALA A 31 33.71 -4.60 -0.20
C ALA A 31 34.96 -5.45 0.04
N GLY A 32 35.72 -5.69 -1.01
CA GLY A 32 36.99 -6.40 -0.91
C GLY A 32 37.61 -6.71 -2.27
N THR A 33 38.69 -5.99 -2.58
CA THR A 33 39.72 -6.21 -3.63
C THR A 33 39.58 -5.48 -4.98
N GLY A 34 40.57 -4.61 -5.27
CA GLY A 34 41.24 -4.48 -6.57
C GLY A 34 40.77 -3.41 -7.57
N LEU A 35 41.65 -2.45 -7.88
CA LEU A 35 41.49 -1.28 -8.77
C LEU A 35 41.14 -1.57 -10.24
N LEU A 36 40.38 -0.66 -10.89
CA LEU A 36 40.75 0.09 -12.10
C LEU A 36 39.93 1.43 -12.19
N PRO A 37 40.50 2.54 -12.69
CA PRO A 37 39.81 3.83 -12.77
C PRO A 37 39.14 4.04 -14.14
N GLY A 38 37.92 4.57 -14.13
CA GLY A 38 37.27 5.12 -15.33
C GLY A 38 35.98 4.40 -15.71
N THR A 39 34.87 4.86 -15.14
CA THR A 39 33.60 5.20 -15.80
C THR A 39 32.57 5.44 -14.70
N THR A 40 32.16 6.70 -14.57
CA THR A 40 31.07 7.13 -13.68
C THR A 40 29.74 6.57 -14.20
N SER A 41 29.39 5.34 -13.81
CA SER A 41 28.02 4.84 -13.90
C SER A 41 27.21 5.40 -12.74
N GLN A 42 26.86 6.68 -12.84
CA GLN A 42 25.85 7.28 -11.99
C GLN A 42 24.46 6.93 -12.56
N ASN A 43 23.55 6.47 -11.69
CA ASN A 43 22.08 6.42 -11.85
C ASN A 43 21.33 5.17 -12.39
N GLN A 44 21.95 4.01 -12.61
CA GLN A 44 21.21 2.80 -13.05
C GLN A 44 20.31 2.09 -11.99
N PRO A 45 20.62 2.04 -10.67
CA PRO A 45 19.82 1.24 -9.74
C PRO A 45 18.41 1.80 -9.52
N ARG A 46 18.22 3.13 -9.57
CA ARG A 46 16.91 3.76 -9.34
C ARG A 46 15.86 3.36 -10.37
N TYR A 47 16.21 3.31 -11.65
CA TYR A 47 15.27 2.98 -12.73
C TYR A 47 14.80 1.53 -12.67
N PHE A 48 15.72 0.60 -12.39
CA PHE A 48 15.37 -0.80 -12.22
C PHE A 48 14.39 -0.98 -11.06
N TRP A 49 14.67 -0.37 -9.91
CA TRP A 49 13.80 -0.50 -8.73
C TRP A 49 12.43 0.14 -8.92
N GLN A 50 12.39 1.31 -9.56
CA GLN A 50 11.14 1.96 -9.92
C GLN A 50 10.31 1.09 -10.88
N TRP A 51 10.97 0.47 -11.86
CA TRP A 51 10.32 -0.48 -12.76
C TRP A 51 9.78 -1.71 -12.01
N VAL A 52 10.56 -2.31 -11.11
CA VAL A 52 10.10 -3.46 -10.31
C VAL A 52 8.89 -3.07 -9.46
N CYS A 53 8.93 -1.97 -8.69
CA CYS A 53 7.78 -1.51 -7.91
C CYS A 53 6.54 -1.25 -8.78
N THR A 54 6.75 -0.73 -9.99
CA THR A 54 5.67 -0.50 -10.97
C THR A 54 5.02 -1.80 -11.41
N VAL A 55 5.81 -2.82 -11.75
CA VAL A 55 5.29 -4.13 -12.21
C VAL A 55 4.50 -4.82 -11.09
N PHE A 56 4.96 -4.77 -9.85
CA PHE A 56 4.27 -5.40 -8.71
C PHE A 56 2.96 -4.70 -8.34
N ASN A 57 2.82 -3.41 -8.61
CA ASN A 57 1.58 -2.70 -8.35
C ASN A 57 0.62 -2.68 -9.56
N LYS A 58 1.09 -2.98 -10.76
CA LYS A 58 0.27 -2.95 -11.98
C LYS A 58 -0.96 -3.86 -11.88
N VAL A 59 -2.09 -3.32 -12.31
CA VAL A 59 -3.38 -4.01 -12.37
C VAL A 59 -3.45 -4.91 -13.61
N SER A 60 -3.89 -6.15 -13.41
CA SER A 60 -4.19 -7.09 -14.51
C SER A 60 -5.70 -7.30 -14.61
N ARG A 61 -6.31 -6.79 -15.70
CA ARG A 61 -7.76 -6.95 -15.95
C ARG A 61 -8.13 -8.40 -16.22
N GLU A 62 -7.31 -9.10 -17.01
CA GLU A 62 -7.46 -10.54 -17.25
C GLU A 62 -7.47 -11.32 -15.94
N ARG A 63 -6.57 -10.99 -15.00
CA ARG A 63 -6.56 -11.62 -13.68
C ARG A 63 -7.85 -11.34 -12.90
N ILE A 64 -8.31 -10.08 -12.88
CA ILE A 64 -9.56 -9.70 -12.21
C ILE A 64 -10.77 -10.47 -12.79
N GLU A 65 -10.86 -10.59 -14.12
CA GLU A 65 -11.93 -11.33 -14.80
C GLU A 65 -11.92 -12.81 -14.42
N GLU A 66 -10.72 -13.37 -14.33
CA GLU A 66 -10.50 -14.78 -14.03
C GLU A 66 -10.86 -15.12 -12.57
N VAL A 67 -10.27 -14.43 -11.58
CA VAL A 67 -10.39 -14.80 -10.16
C VAL A 67 -11.36 -13.93 -9.36
N GLY A 68 -11.84 -12.83 -9.92
CA GLY A 68 -12.67 -11.83 -9.25
C GLY A 68 -11.85 -10.70 -8.59
N PRO A 69 -12.49 -9.57 -8.27
CA PRO A 69 -11.82 -8.36 -7.79
C PRO A 69 -11.14 -8.56 -6.43
N ASP A 70 -11.85 -9.06 -5.42
CA ASP A 70 -11.30 -9.30 -4.07
C ASP A 70 -10.08 -10.22 -4.09
N ARG A 71 -10.13 -11.28 -4.90
CA ARG A 71 -8.98 -12.18 -5.01
C ARG A 71 -7.79 -11.49 -5.67
N ALA A 72 -7.97 -10.83 -6.81
CA ALA A 72 -6.89 -10.12 -7.48
C ALA A 72 -6.30 -9.01 -6.59
N CYS A 73 -7.16 -8.34 -5.80
CA CYS A 73 -6.77 -7.35 -4.81
C CYS A 73 -5.93 -7.96 -3.68
N ALA A 74 -6.35 -9.10 -3.12
CA ALA A 74 -5.57 -9.80 -2.11
C ALA A 74 -4.20 -10.23 -2.64
N GLU A 75 -4.12 -10.77 -3.86
CA GLU A 75 -2.84 -11.11 -4.50
C GLU A 75 -1.92 -9.88 -4.62
N TRP A 76 -2.48 -8.71 -4.90
CA TRP A 76 -1.73 -7.44 -4.96
C TRP A 76 -1.24 -6.96 -3.61
N LEU A 77 -2.10 -7.02 -2.60
CA LEU A 77 -1.75 -6.61 -1.25
C LEU A 77 -0.63 -7.52 -0.69
N LEU A 78 -0.80 -8.84 -0.75
CA LEU A 78 0.16 -9.78 -0.16
C LEU A 78 1.52 -9.77 -0.87
N ARG A 79 1.57 -9.66 -2.20
CA ARG A 79 2.86 -9.57 -2.92
C ARG A 79 3.62 -8.28 -2.65
N ASN A 80 2.92 -7.23 -2.21
CA ASN A 80 3.50 -5.95 -1.77
C ASN A 80 3.66 -5.87 -0.24
N GLY A 81 3.55 -6.99 0.48
CA GLY A 81 3.79 -7.05 1.93
C GLY A 81 2.66 -6.53 2.80
N ALA A 82 1.49 -6.24 2.23
CA ALA A 82 0.29 -5.98 3.02
C ALA A 82 -0.42 -7.28 3.40
N MET A 83 -1.38 -7.18 4.30
CA MET A 83 -2.15 -8.28 4.85
C MET A 83 -3.63 -8.02 4.63
N VAL A 84 -4.43 -9.08 4.49
CA VAL A 84 -5.88 -8.97 4.31
C VAL A 84 -6.64 -9.79 5.32
N GLN A 85 -7.78 -9.29 5.77
CA GLN A 85 -8.75 -10.03 6.57
C GLN A 85 -9.99 -10.29 5.74
N TRP A 86 -10.46 -11.53 5.73
CA TRP A 86 -11.70 -11.90 5.06
C TRP A 86 -12.93 -11.59 5.93
N VAL A 87 -14.07 -11.32 5.30
CA VAL A 87 -15.36 -11.23 5.99
C VAL A 87 -15.62 -12.52 6.78
N GLY A 88 -16.00 -12.37 8.06
CA GLY A 88 -16.30 -13.50 8.95
C GLY A 88 -15.08 -14.23 9.51
N LYS A 89 -13.86 -13.73 9.26
CA LYS A 89 -12.61 -14.27 9.84
C LYS A 89 -11.96 -13.24 10.76
N SER A 90 -11.40 -13.70 11.88
CA SER A 90 -10.69 -12.85 12.84
C SER A 90 -9.26 -12.55 12.37
N ASP A 91 -8.61 -13.52 11.73
CA ASP A 91 -7.17 -13.46 11.50
C ASP A 91 -6.85 -12.82 10.14
N PHE A 92 -5.71 -12.14 10.09
CA PHE A 92 -5.15 -11.63 8.85
C PHE A 92 -4.39 -12.73 8.11
N VAL A 93 -4.62 -12.82 6.80
CA VAL A 93 -3.80 -13.61 5.90
C VAL A 93 -2.57 -12.80 5.53
N THR A 94 -1.41 -13.39 5.81
CA THR A 94 -0.09 -12.76 5.62
C THR A 94 0.75 -13.50 4.58
N ASP A 95 0.49 -14.79 4.35
CA ASP A 95 1.17 -15.61 3.35
C ASP A 95 0.40 -15.64 2.03
N TYR A 96 1.05 -15.22 0.95
CA TYR A 96 0.51 -15.27 -0.41
C TYR A 96 0.08 -16.69 -0.81
N ASN A 97 0.82 -17.72 -0.36
CA ASN A 97 0.51 -19.11 -0.69
C ASN A 97 -0.71 -19.67 0.06
N ALA A 98 -1.13 -18.99 1.14
CA ALA A 98 -2.34 -19.34 1.87
C ALA A 98 -3.63 -18.81 1.21
N LEU A 99 -3.50 -18.06 0.11
CA LEU A 99 -4.64 -17.54 -0.62
C LEU A 99 -5.40 -18.69 -1.33
N PRO A 100 -6.75 -18.79 -1.19
CA PRO A 100 -7.60 -19.84 -1.77
C PRO A 100 -7.27 -20.25 -3.23
N LEU A 101 -7.17 -21.53 -3.57
CA LEU A 101 -6.75 -21.91 -4.93
C LEU A 101 -7.78 -21.52 -6.02
N ARG A 102 -7.25 -21.32 -7.24
CA ARG A 102 -7.97 -20.91 -8.45
C ARG A 102 -9.24 -21.76 -8.65
N GLY A 103 -10.38 -21.11 -8.83
CA GLY A 103 -11.65 -21.75 -9.21
C GLY A 103 -12.46 -22.41 -8.10
N ALA A 104 -11.92 -22.62 -6.90
CA ALA A 104 -12.68 -23.31 -5.86
C ALA A 104 -13.93 -22.52 -5.43
N GLU A 105 -13.86 -21.18 -5.31
CA GLU A 105 -14.93 -20.40 -4.67
C GLU A 105 -14.94 -18.91 -5.11
N LYS A 106 -15.11 -18.63 -6.40
CA LYS A 106 -15.20 -17.23 -6.91
C LYS A 106 -16.28 -16.45 -6.15
N GLY A 107 -15.91 -15.31 -5.54
CA GLY A 107 -16.82 -14.46 -4.77
C GLY A 107 -17.08 -14.89 -3.32
N ARG A 108 -16.52 -16.02 -2.85
CA ARG A 108 -16.72 -16.47 -1.46
C ARG A 108 -15.83 -15.76 -0.44
N TYR A 109 -14.66 -15.30 -0.88
CA TYR A 109 -13.73 -14.55 -0.06
C TYR A 109 -13.81 -13.08 -0.44
N LEU A 110 -14.38 -12.29 0.47
CA LEU A 110 -14.56 -10.85 0.35
C LEU A 110 -13.61 -10.18 1.34
N ILE A 111 -12.82 -9.20 0.87
CA ILE A 111 -11.89 -8.48 1.75
C ILE A 111 -12.71 -7.58 2.67
N LYS A 112 -12.46 -7.68 3.97
CA LYS A 112 -13.03 -6.81 5.00
C LYS A 112 -12.04 -5.73 5.41
N ALA A 113 -10.82 -6.13 5.75
CA ALA A 113 -9.80 -5.21 6.24
C ALA A 113 -8.47 -5.41 5.52
N VAL A 114 -7.74 -4.31 5.36
CA VAL A 114 -6.38 -4.29 4.81
C VAL A 114 -5.45 -3.67 5.84
N ASP A 115 -4.33 -4.33 6.10
CA ASP A 115 -3.22 -3.78 6.87
C ASP A 115 -1.98 -3.71 5.97
N ALA A 116 -1.62 -2.51 5.57
CA ALA A 116 -0.49 -2.21 4.70
C ALA A 116 0.73 -1.68 5.48
N THR A 117 0.88 -2.06 6.75
CA THR A 117 2.07 -1.73 7.55
C THR A 117 3.35 -2.22 6.84
N ASP A 118 4.31 -1.30 6.67
CA ASP A 118 5.59 -1.53 5.97
C ASP A 118 5.46 -1.99 4.51
N SER A 119 4.30 -1.78 3.88
CA SER A 119 4.00 -2.24 2.54
C SER A 119 4.58 -1.34 1.43
N SER A 120 4.87 -1.95 0.28
CA SER A 120 5.32 -1.28 -0.95
C SER A 120 4.19 -0.94 -1.92
N ILE A 121 2.94 -0.85 -1.45
CA ILE A 121 1.80 -0.44 -2.30
C ILE A 121 1.95 1.01 -2.80
N MET A 122 1.43 1.26 -4.00
CA MET A 122 1.51 2.54 -4.71
C MET A 122 0.16 2.88 -5.35
N ALA A 123 -0.08 4.17 -5.64
CA ALA A 123 -1.31 4.67 -6.28
C ALA A 123 -1.73 3.85 -7.52
N ILE A 124 -0.79 3.53 -8.41
CA ILE A 124 -1.02 2.72 -9.62
C ILE A 124 -1.65 1.34 -9.37
N GLY A 125 -1.58 0.82 -8.14
CA GLY A 125 -2.21 -0.43 -7.72
C GLY A 125 -3.59 -0.27 -7.10
N PHE A 126 -3.97 0.93 -6.69
CA PHE A 126 -5.27 1.20 -6.05
C PHE A 126 -6.50 0.87 -6.93
N PRO A 127 -6.44 0.83 -8.29
CA PRO A 127 -7.57 0.32 -9.05
C PRO A 127 -7.94 -1.14 -8.74
N HIS A 128 -7.09 -1.93 -8.08
CA HIS A 128 -7.47 -3.25 -7.57
C HIS A 128 -8.57 -3.18 -6.50
N PHE A 129 -8.74 -2.05 -5.81
CA PHE A 129 -9.84 -1.86 -4.87
C PHE A 129 -11.21 -1.78 -5.57
N LYS A 130 -11.24 -1.49 -6.88
CA LYS A 130 -12.50 -1.43 -7.64
C LYS A 130 -13.18 -2.81 -7.63
N GLY A 131 -14.43 -2.84 -7.18
CA GLY A 131 -15.21 -4.07 -7.06
C GLY A 131 -15.07 -4.78 -5.71
N CYS A 132 -14.21 -4.30 -4.81
CA CYS A 132 -14.07 -4.84 -3.45
C CYS A 132 -15.06 -4.13 -2.50
N HIS A 133 -16.34 -4.50 -2.58
CA HIS A 133 -17.44 -3.75 -1.94
C HIS A 133 -17.55 -3.90 -0.41
N HIS A 134 -16.70 -4.72 0.21
CA HIS A 134 -16.80 -5.07 1.64
C HIS A 134 -15.64 -4.53 2.48
N ILE A 135 -14.68 -3.81 1.87
CA ILE A 135 -13.54 -3.24 2.60
C ILE A 135 -14.05 -2.12 3.48
N ASP A 136 -14.05 -2.35 4.80
CA ASP A 136 -14.50 -1.40 5.82
C ASP A 136 -13.37 -0.81 6.65
N LYS A 137 -12.16 -1.39 6.59
CA LYS A 137 -10.98 -0.92 7.32
C LYS A 137 -9.71 -0.96 6.47
N ILE A 138 -8.96 0.14 6.46
CA ILE A 138 -7.62 0.22 5.88
C ILE A 138 -6.66 0.83 6.91
N ILE A 139 -5.53 0.17 7.13
CA ILE A 139 -4.39 0.68 7.89
C ILE A 139 -3.23 0.87 6.92
N MET A 140 -2.66 2.07 6.86
CA MET A 140 -1.44 2.40 6.13
C MET A 140 -0.42 2.94 7.12
N LYS A 141 0.62 2.17 7.41
CA LYS A 141 1.68 2.55 8.34
C LYS A 141 3.04 2.39 7.68
N ASN A 142 3.87 3.44 7.75
CA ASN A 142 5.22 3.42 7.18
C ASN A 142 5.25 3.05 5.67
N CYS A 143 4.22 3.44 4.92
CA CYS A 143 4.14 3.18 3.47
C CYS A 143 4.90 4.25 2.69
N LYS A 144 6.15 3.96 2.30
CA LYS A 144 7.09 4.93 1.70
C LYS A 144 6.73 5.41 0.30
N TYR A 145 5.82 4.73 -0.40
CA TYR A 145 5.46 5.04 -1.79
C TYR A 145 4.00 5.49 -1.95
N ILE A 146 3.31 5.71 -0.85
CA ILE A 146 1.97 6.32 -0.84
C ILE A 146 2.13 7.83 -0.91
N ASP A 147 1.34 8.44 -1.79
CA ASP A 147 1.29 9.87 -2.09
C ASP A 147 -0.17 10.35 -2.16
N ASP A 148 -0.37 11.61 -2.50
CA ASP A 148 -1.69 12.23 -2.54
C ASP A 148 -2.61 11.59 -3.61
N GLU A 149 -2.06 11.11 -4.73
CA GLU A 149 -2.83 10.39 -5.75
C GLU A 149 -3.46 9.13 -5.16
N ALA A 150 -2.70 8.36 -4.37
CA ALA A 150 -3.22 7.18 -3.70
C ALA A 150 -4.43 7.51 -2.78
N LEU A 151 -4.40 8.63 -2.05
CA LEU A 151 -5.52 9.04 -1.19
C LEU A 151 -6.76 9.41 -2.01
N HIS A 152 -6.60 10.13 -3.12
CA HIS A 152 -7.71 10.44 -4.02
C HIS A 152 -8.38 9.16 -4.56
N MET A 153 -7.58 8.15 -4.88
CA MET A 153 -8.07 6.89 -5.41
C MET A 153 -8.85 6.04 -4.39
N LEU A 154 -8.75 6.32 -3.08
CA LEU A 154 -9.58 5.64 -2.08
C LEU A 154 -11.08 5.94 -2.24
N SER A 155 -11.45 6.99 -2.97
CA SER A 155 -12.86 7.30 -3.30
C SER A 155 -13.62 6.12 -3.94
N VAL A 156 -12.91 5.17 -4.59
CA VAL A 156 -13.54 3.93 -5.10
C VAL A 156 -14.16 3.06 -3.99
N LEU A 157 -13.79 3.30 -2.73
CA LEU A 157 -14.31 2.65 -1.52
C LEU A 157 -15.26 3.55 -0.72
N GLU A 158 -15.74 4.66 -1.29
CA GLU A 158 -16.65 5.62 -0.61
C GLU A 158 -17.87 4.92 0.03
N ALA A 159 -18.42 3.90 -0.64
CA ALA A 159 -19.61 3.20 -0.17
C ALA A 159 -19.33 2.24 1.02
N SER A 160 -18.10 1.76 1.20
CA SER A 160 -17.78 0.67 2.13
C SER A 160 -16.84 1.07 3.27
N LEU A 161 -15.90 1.98 3.03
CA LEU A 161 -14.81 2.26 3.97
C LEU A 161 -15.30 3.03 5.19
N LYS A 162 -15.05 2.48 6.38
CA LYS A 162 -15.50 3.03 7.68
C LYS A 162 -14.34 3.46 8.56
N THR A 163 -13.19 2.79 8.48
CA THR A 163 -12.01 3.09 9.29
C THR A 163 -10.80 3.26 8.40
N LEU A 164 -10.13 4.40 8.51
CA LEU A 164 -8.86 4.67 7.85
C LEU A 164 -7.84 5.12 8.89
N GLU A 165 -6.71 4.43 8.96
CA GLU A 165 -5.59 4.79 9.82
C GLU A 165 -4.36 5.01 8.95
N ILE A 166 -3.76 6.20 9.03
CA ILE A 166 -2.57 6.57 8.26
C ILE A 166 -1.50 7.06 9.25
N SER A 167 -0.34 6.42 9.24
CA SER A 167 0.77 6.79 10.12
C SER A 167 2.12 6.69 9.43
N SER A 168 2.98 7.69 9.65
CA SER A 168 4.36 7.68 9.11
C SER A 168 4.44 7.51 7.58
N CYS A 169 3.46 8.04 6.85
CA CYS A 169 3.46 8.08 5.38
C CYS A 169 3.96 9.46 4.93
N PHE A 170 5.26 9.56 4.69
CA PHE A 170 5.98 10.84 4.62
C PHE A 170 5.74 11.70 3.36
N ASN A 171 5.18 11.14 2.28
CA ASN A 171 4.94 11.91 1.05
C ASN A 171 3.53 12.52 0.98
N LEU A 172 2.72 12.38 2.04
CA LEU A 172 1.35 12.89 2.06
C LEU A 172 1.32 14.35 2.47
N THR A 173 0.64 15.17 1.68
CA THR A 173 0.51 16.60 1.94
C THR A 173 -0.90 16.95 2.45
N SER A 174 -1.08 18.22 2.81
CA SER A 174 -2.39 18.78 3.15
C SER A 174 -3.45 18.54 2.05
N GLU A 175 -3.05 18.55 0.77
CA GLU A 175 -3.96 18.34 -0.36
C GLU A 175 -4.48 16.91 -0.40
N GLY A 176 -3.59 15.92 -0.37
CA GLY A 176 -3.97 14.51 -0.33
C GLY A 176 -4.85 14.17 0.87
N VAL A 177 -4.52 14.69 2.06
CA VAL A 177 -5.37 14.47 3.25
C VAL A 177 -6.75 15.11 3.10
N SER A 178 -6.84 16.29 2.49
CA SER A 178 -8.13 16.95 2.22
C SER A 178 -9.00 16.19 1.21
N SER A 179 -8.39 15.40 0.31
CA SER A 179 -9.14 14.54 -0.63
C SER A 179 -9.99 13.47 0.06
N LEU A 180 -9.66 13.11 1.31
CA LEU A 180 -10.41 12.11 2.09
C LEU A 180 -11.84 12.53 2.41
N THR A 181 -12.21 13.79 2.18
CA THR A 181 -13.61 14.27 2.22
C THR A 181 -14.54 13.49 1.28
N ALA A 182 -14.02 12.84 0.24
CA ALA A 182 -14.79 11.96 -0.63
C ALA A 182 -15.32 10.69 0.08
N LEU A 183 -14.74 10.29 1.22
CA LEU A 183 -15.10 9.07 1.94
C LEU A 183 -16.27 9.29 2.90
N ARG A 184 -17.47 9.57 2.38
CA ARG A 184 -18.63 10.04 3.17
C ARG A 184 -19.11 9.05 4.24
N ASN A 185 -18.79 7.76 4.12
CA ASN A 185 -19.18 6.73 5.09
C ASN A 185 -18.15 6.49 6.21
N LEU A 186 -17.03 7.22 6.18
CA LEU A 186 -15.98 7.09 7.19
C LEU A 186 -16.52 7.42 8.58
N LYS A 187 -16.20 6.56 9.55
CA LYS A 187 -16.58 6.68 10.96
C LYS A 187 -15.39 6.94 11.86
N ARG A 188 -14.19 6.52 11.43
CA ARG A 188 -12.94 6.79 12.13
C ARG A 188 -11.83 7.11 11.13
N LEU A 189 -11.17 8.24 11.34
CA LEU A 189 -9.97 8.66 10.62
C LEU A 189 -8.88 8.94 11.65
N LYS A 190 -7.81 8.16 11.62
CA LYS A 190 -6.60 8.41 12.41
C LYS A 190 -5.46 8.83 11.50
N LEU A 191 -4.87 9.98 11.79
CA LEU A 191 -3.70 10.53 11.11
C LEU A 191 -2.60 10.73 12.16
N GLU A 192 -1.39 10.25 11.89
CA GLU A 192 -0.27 10.32 12.85
C GLU A 192 1.07 10.48 12.11
N ALA A 193 1.95 11.33 12.61
CA ALA A 193 3.31 11.49 12.09
C ALA A 193 3.38 11.71 10.56
N LEU A 194 2.66 12.72 10.06
CA LEU A 194 2.63 13.14 8.65
C LEU A 194 3.29 14.52 8.50
N PRO A 195 4.63 14.61 8.36
CA PRO A 195 5.35 15.88 8.47
C PRO A 195 5.10 16.86 7.32
N GLU A 196 4.74 16.37 6.12
CA GLU A 196 4.44 17.24 4.97
C GLU A 196 3.03 17.87 5.00
N VAL A 197 2.24 17.57 6.04
CA VAL A 197 0.94 18.20 6.28
C VAL A 197 1.15 19.47 7.11
N LYS A 198 1.30 20.61 6.42
CA LYS A 198 1.68 21.91 7.02
C LYS A 198 0.51 22.65 7.71
N ASN A 199 -0.71 22.52 7.22
CA ASN A 199 -1.89 23.27 7.71
C ASN A 199 -2.90 22.35 8.44
N LYS A 200 -2.44 21.60 9.46
CA LYS A 200 -3.24 20.55 10.11
C LYS A 200 -4.59 21.05 10.67
N ILE A 201 -4.64 22.28 11.21
CA ILE A 201 -5.88 22.87 11.75
C ILE A 201 -6.91 23.07 10.63
N GLU A 202 -6.50 23.69 9.53
CA GLU A 202 -7.34 23.96 8.37
C GLU A 202 -7.84 22.64 7.75
N VAL A 203 -6.93 21.70 7.49
CA VAL A 203 -7.24 20.37 6.93
C VAL A 203 -8.22 19.62 7.84
N THR A 204 -8.00 19.65 9.15
CA THR A 204 -8.91 19.03 10.12
C THR A 204 -10.28 19.71 10.12
N GLY A 205 -10.33 21.03 9.97
CA GLY A 205 -11.58 21.79 9.82
C GLY A 205 -12.37 21.38 8.57
N ILE A 206 -11.70 21.28 7.43
CA ILE A 206 -12.28 20.81 6.16
C ILE A 206 -12.85 19.39 6.34
N LEU A 207 -12.06 18.47 6.89
CA LEU A 207 -12.48 17.08 7.13
C LEU A 207 -13.68 17.00 8.07
N LYS A 208 -13.68 17.74 9.18
CA LYS A 208 -14.81 17.77 10.13
C LYS A 208 -16.08 18.34 9.53
N SER A 209 -15.95 19.36 8.67
CA SER A 209 -17.08 19.96 7.96
C SER A 209 -17.71 18.98 6.97
N ALA A 210 -16.89 18.28 6.19
CA ALA A 210 -17.35 17.31 5.19
C ALA A 210 -17.81 15.96 5.77
N LEU A 211 -17.20 15.54 6.89
CA LEU A 211 -17.42 14.24 7.54
C LEU A 211 -17.89 14.42 8.99
N PRO A 212 -19.05 15.06 9.25
CA PRO A 212 -19.48 15.45 10.60
C PRO A 212 -19.71 14.25 11.54
N ASN A 213 -19.93 13.05 10.99
CA ASN A 213 -20.15 11.81 11.74
C ASN A 213 -18.88 10.94 11.85
N CYS A 214 -17.72 11.44 11.44
CA CYS A 214 -16.45 10.74 11.52
C CYS A 214 -15.65 11.22 12.74
N ASN A 215 -15.19 10.27 13.56
CA ASN A 215 -14.22 10.55 14.61
C ASN A 215 -12.84 10.75 13.97
N ILE A 216 -12.39 12.01 13.89
CA ILE A 216 -11.11 12.40 13.27
C ILE A 216 -10.10 12.74 14.36
N THR A 217 -8.99 12.01 14.40
CA THR A 217 -7.85 12.27 15.29
C THR A 217 -6.60 12.52 14.45
N PHE A 218 -5.89 13.61 14.73
CA PHE A 218 -4.61 13.94 14.13
C PHE A 218 -3.60 14.11 15.28
N ASP A 219 -2.72 13.12 15.48
CA ASP A 219 -1.78 13.08 16.60
C ASP A 219 -0.35 13.46 16.17
N GLU A 220 0.36 14.15 17.06
CA GLU A 220 1.75 14.59 16.92
C GLU A 220 2.64 13.81 17.88
N SER A 221 2.85 12.54 17.61
CA SER A 221 3.92 11.80 18.26
C SER A 221 5.28 12.19 17.63
N GLN A 222 5.97 13.12 18.33
CA GLN A 222 7.41 13.48 18.31
C GLN A 222 7.81 14.82 17.66
N GLU A 223 7.55 15.94 18.35
CA GLU A 223 8.37 17.16 18.22
C GLU A 223 9.05 17.60 19.55
N VAL A 224 8.94 16.80 20.63
CA VAL A 224 9.55 17.14 21.94
C VAL A 224 10.23 15.92 22.57
N LYS A 225 11.41 15.50 22.06
CA LYS A 225 12.38 14.68 22.84
C LYS A 225 13.86 14.95 22.55
N ASN A 226 14.24 15.95 21.75
CA ASN A 226 15.66 16.28 21.50
C ASN A 226 15.95 17.79 21.61
N LEU A 227 15.64 18.38 22.76
CA LEU A 227 16.26 19.62 23.25
C LEU A 227 16.87 19.35 24.63
#